data_AF-A0A9P6RJP8-F1
#
_entry.id   AF-A0A9P6RJP8-F1
#
_cell.length_a   1.000
_cell.length_b   1.000
_cell.length_c   1.000
_cell.angle_alpha   90.00
_cell.angle_beta   90.00
_cell.angle_gamma   90.00
#
_symmetry.space_group_name_H-M   'P 1'
#
loop_
_entity.id
_entity.type
_entity.pdbx_description
1 polymer ?
#
loop_
_entity_poly.entity_id
_entity_poly.type
_entity_poly.pdbx_seq_one_letter_code
_entity_poly.pdbx_strand_id
1 'polypeptide(L)'
;MHPRLTIPHQRAGSNISAGLFVTQKIDNFQRHPCGGAASGNKFRMTLGLPVGAVMNCADNSGAKNLYVISVKGIHGRLNKLPAGGVGDMVMATVKKGKPELRKKVMPAVIIRQRKAWRRRDGVFIYFEDNAGVIVNPKGEMKGSAITGPVGKECADLWPRIASCAGTVV
;
A
#
# COMPACT_ATOMS: atom_id res chain seq x y z
N MET A 1 13.62 -2.75 19.68
CA MET A 1 14.28 -1.84 18.71
C MET A 1 13.24 -0.90 18.15
N HIS A 2 13.25 0.37 18.54
CA HIS A 2 12.24 1.35 18.14
C HIS A 2 12.56 1.95 16.75
N PRO A 3 11.56 2.19 15.88
CA PRO A 3 11.77 2.94 14.65
C PRO A 3 12.06 4.41 15.00
N ARG A 4 13.20 4.92 14.52
CA ARG A 4 13.66 6.29 14.77
C ARG A 4 12.90 7.24 13.85
N LEU A 5 12.00 8.05 14.42
CA LEU A 5 11.40 9.22 13.76
C LEU A 5 12.48 10.31 13.65
N THR A 6 12.94 10.62 12.44
CA THR A 6 13.69 11.85 12.17
C THR A 6 12.73 12.93 11.69
N ILE A 7 12.45 13.90 12.55
CA ILE A 7 11.69 15.11 12.23
C ILE A 7 12.71 16.16 11.72
N PRO A 8 12.60 16.67 10.47
CA PRO A 8 13.44 17.79 10.06
C PRO A 8 12.98 19.08 10.75
N HIS A 9 13.94 19.76 11.38
CA HIS A 9 13.80 21.03 12.09
C HIS A 9 13.36 22.16 11.13
N GLN A 10 12.18 22.75 11.36
CA GLN A 10 11.72 23.93 10.62
C GLN A 10 12.46 25.18 11.13
N ARG A 11 13.16 25.88 10.23
CA ARG A 11 13.60 27.27 10.45
C ARG A 11 12.46 28.22 10.09
N ALA A 12 12.16 29.14 11.01
CA ALA A 12 11.19 30.21 10.83
C ALA A 12 11.79 31.38 10.01
N GLY A 13 10.92 32.02 9.20
CA GLY A 13 11.03 33.43 8.80
C GLY A 13 11.43 33.70 7.35
N SER A 14 10.47 34.15 6.53
CA SER A 14 10.48 35.47 5.87
C SER A 14 9.37 35.58 4.81
N ASN A 15 8.48 36.56 4.98
CA ASN A 15 7.50 37.00 3.99
C ASN A 15 8.18 37.49 2.71
N ILE A 16 7.77 36.99 1.54
CA ILE A 16 7.81 37.74 0.27
C ILE A 16 6.82 37.17 -0.76
N SER A 17 6.04 38.09 -1.34
CA SER A 17 5.46 38.08 -2.69
C SER A 17 4.34 37.09 -3.04
N ALA A 18 3.18 37.68 -3.31
CA ALA A 18 2.06 37.08 -4.01
C ALA A 18 2.46 36.66 -5.44
N GLY A 19 2.43 35.35 -5.69
CA GLY A 19 2.66 34.77 -7.01
C GLY A 19 1.93 33.44 -7.12
N LEU A 20 0.73 33.49 -7.70
CA LEU A 20 -0.01 32.40 -8.34
C LEU A 20 0.38 30.96 -7.93
N PHE A 21 0.11 30.58 -6.67
CA PHE A 21 0.00 29.17 -6.34
C PHE A 21 -1.31 28.68 -6.95
N VAL A 22 -1.21 27.92 -8.05
CA VAL A 22 -2.28 27.06 -8.53
C VAL A 22 -2.68 26.19 -7.35
N THR A 23 -3.75 26.57 -6.66
CA THR A 23 -4.48 25.69 -5.76
C THR A 23 -5.05 24.60 -6.65
N GLN A 24 -4.27 23.54 -6.87
CA GLN A 24 -4.83 22.29 -7.34
C GLN A 24 -5.87 21.93 -6.29
N LYS A 25 -7.13 22.16 -6.66
CA LYS A 25 -8.32 21.67 -5.99
C LYS A 25 -8.04 20.22 -5.64
N ILE A 26 -7.77 19.95 -4.35
CA ILE A 26 -7.62 18.60 -3.86
C ILE A 26 -9.05 18.08 -3.79
N ASP A 27 -9.58 17.69 -4.95
CA ASP A 27 -10.86 17.00 -4.98
C ASP A 27 -10.68 15.77 -4.09
N ASN A 28 -11.45 15.72 -3.00
CA ASN A 28 -11.54 14.61 -2.05
C ASN A 28 -12.16 13.38 -2.74
N PHE A 29 -11.54 12.91 -3.81
CA PHE A 29 -11.97 11.76 -4.57
C PHE A 29 -11.54 10.51 -3.82
N GLN A 30 -12.44 10.03 -2.96
CA GLN A 30 -12.33 8.74 -2.30
C GLN A 30 -12.30 7.65 -3.37
N ARG A 31 -11.28 6.79 -3.36
CA ARG A 31 -11.30 5.60 -4.21
C ARG A 31 -12.00 4.50 -3.43
N HIS A 32 -13.04 3.93 -4.03
CA HIS A 32 -13.63 2.71 -3.51
C HIS A 32 -12.61 1.57 -3.62
N PRO A 33 -12.30 0.85 -2.53
CA PRO A 33 -11.54 -0.38 -2.62
C PRO A 33 -12.39 -1.41 -3.36
N CYS A 34 -11.92 -1.77 -4.53
CA CYS A 34 -12.64 -2.62 -5.47
C CYS A 34 -12.28 -4.09 -5.21
N GLY A 35 -13.10 -4.75 -4.39
CA GLY A 35 -13.20 -6.22 -4.34
C GLY A 35 -12.88 -6.87 -2.99
N GLY A 36 -13.86 -7.60 -2.45
CA GLY A 36 -13.78 -8.60 -1.37
C GLY A 36 -13.49 -8.04 0.02
N ALA A 37 -14.48 -8.02 0.92
CA ALA A 37 -14.42 -7.64 2.36
C ALA A 37 -13.67 -6.35 2.77
N ALA A 38 -13.18 -5.52 1.85
CA ALA A 38 -12.62 -4.23 2.17
C ALA A 38 -13.71 -3.35 2.83
N SER A 39 -13.47 -2.91 4.06
CA SER A 39 -14.38 -2.05 4.80
C SER A 39 -14.04 -0.59 4.57
N GLY A 40 -15.00 0.17 4.03
CA GLY A 40 -14.90 1.64 3.94
C GLY A 40 -14.21 2.17 2.68
N ASN A 41 -13.98 3.49 2.67
CA ASN A 41 -13.42 4.20 1.53
C ASN A 41 -11.96 4.60 1.79
N LYS A 42 -11.10 4.35 0.79
CA LYS A 42 -9.69 4.69 0.87
C LYS A 42 -9.47 6.13 0.40
N PHE A 43 -8.75 6.91 1.22
CA PHE A 43 -8.29 8.23 0.81
C PHE A 43 -7.27 8.13 -0.33
N ARG A 44 -7.34 9.05 -1.30
CA ARG A 44 -6.41 9.07 -2.43
C ARG A 44 -4.99 9.34 -1.94
N MET A 45 -4.09 8.39 -2.19
CA MET A 45 -2.68 8.49 -1.85
C MET A 45 -1.78 8.33 -3.09
N THR A 46 -0.51 8.68 -2.92
CA THR A 46 0.53 8.43 -3.92
C THR A 46 0.67 6.92 -4.17
N LEU A 47 0.58 6.52 -5.44
CA LEU A 47 0.73 5.12 -5.86
C LEU A 47 2.22 4.83 -6.04
N GLY A 48 2.72 3.81 -5.34
CA GLY A 48 4.15 3.47 -5.31
C GLY A 48 4.52 2.23 -6.11
N LEU A 49 3.53 1.41 -6.51
CA LEU A 49 3.77 0.08 -7.07
C LEU A 49 3.02 -0.08 -8.41
N PRO A 50 3.63 0.26 -9.55
CA PRO A 50 3.08 -0.04 -10.86
C PRO A 50 3.07 -1.54 -11.14
N VAL A 51 2.30 -1.97 -12.15
CA VAL A 51 2.43 -3.32 -12.71
C VAL A 51 3.88 -3.61 -13.10
N GLY A 52 4.34 -4.83 -12.85
CA GLY A 52 5.74 -5.22 -13.01
C GLY A 52 6.61 -5.01 -11.76
N ALA A 53 6.11 -4.31 -10.75
CA ALA A 53 6.84 -4.16 -9.49
C ALA A 53 6.96 -5.50 -8.74
N VAL A 54 8.12 -5.72 -8.11
CA VAL A 54 8.35 -6.82 -7.17
C VAL A 54 8.35 -6.24 -5.76
N MET A 55 7.58 -6.84 -4.87
CA MET A 55 7.53 -6.50 -3.45
C MET A 55 7.79 -7.73 -2.59
N ASN A 56 8.21 -7.51 -1.34
CA ASN A 56 8.42 -8.58 -0.38
C ASN A 56 7.07 -9.18 0.05
N CYS A 57 7.05 -10.48 0.33
CA CYS A 57 5.92 -11.09 1.02
C CYS A 57 6.14 -10.99 2.52
N ALA A 58 5.19 -10.42 3.23
CA ALA A 58 5.27 -10.22 4.68
C ALA A 58 4.50 -11.28 5.48
N ASP A 59 3.91 -12.27 4.82
CA ASP A 59 3.20 -13.36 5.50
C ASP A 59 4.08 -14.62 5.64
N ASN A 60 3.64 -15.54 6.50
CA ASN A 60 4.30 -16.84 6.70
C ASN A 60 3.80 -17.93 5.72
N SER A 61 3.17 -17.58 4.59
CA SER A 61 2.65 -18.57 3.63
C SER A 61 3.75 -19.38 2.93
N GLY A 62 4.99 -18.86 2.94
CA GLY A 62 6.15 -19.44 2.27
C GLY A 62 6.48 -18.80 0.92
N ALA A 63 5.80 -17.71 0.55
CA ALA A 63 6.25 -16.81 -0.50
C ALA A 63 7.32 -15.86 0.04
N LYS A 64 8.32 -15.51 -0.78
CA LYS A 64 9.34 -14.49 -0.45
C LYS A 64 9.11 -13.20 -1.22
N ASN A 65 8.83 -13.31 -2.53
CA ASN A 65 8.67 -12.16 -3.41
C ASN A 65 7.37 -12.29 -4.22
N LEU A 66 6.60 -11.21 -4.24
CA LEU A 66 5.37 -11.05 -4.99
C LEU A 66 5.62 -10.13 -6.19
N TYR A 67 5.20 -10.55 -7.38
CA TYR A 67 5.27 -9.78 -8.62
C TYR A 67 3.88 -9.31 -9.01
N VAL A 68 3.68 -8.00 -9.09
CA VAL A 68 2.40 -7.35 -9.36
C VAL A 68 2.07 -7.44 -10.85
N ILE A 69 0.91 -8.01 -11.16
CA ILE A 69 0.39 -8.19 -12.53
C ILE A 69 -0.68 -7.16 -12.84
N SER A 70 -1.61 -6.94 -11.90
CA SER A 70 -2.68 -5.96 -12.06
C SER A 70 -3.12 -5.42 -10.71
N VAL A 71 -3.82 -4.29 -10.72
CA VAL A 71 -4.36 -3.62 -9.53
C VAL A 71 -5.87 -3.57 -9.68
N LYS A 72 -6.61 -4.02 -8.67
CA LYS A 72 -8.08 -4.11 -8.76
C LYS A 72 -8.73 -2.72 -8.80
N GLY A 73 -9.74 -2.63 -9.68
CA GLY A 73 -10.57 -1.45 -10.02
C GLY A 73 -9.82 -0.15 -10.25
N ILE A 74 -8.64 -0.28 -10.85
CA ILE A 74 -8.08 0.79 -11.65
C ILE A 74 -8.62 0.65 -13.08
N HIS A 75 -9.26 1.71 -13.56
CA HIS A 75 -9.68 1.81 -14.95
C HIS A 75 -8.46 2.03 -15.85
N GLY A 76 -8.47 1.37 -17.02
CA GLY A 76 -7.45 1.54 -18.03
C GLY A 76 -7.42 2.97 -18.57
N ARG A 77 -6.22 3.47 -18.85
CA ARG A 77 -6.01 4.72 -19.60
C ARG A 77 -4.84 4.52 -20.55
N LEU A 78 -4.95 5.06 -21.76
CA LEU A 78 -3.90 4.97 -22.78
C LEU A 78 -2.54 5.40 -22.20
N ASN A 79 -1.52 4.57 -22.43
CA ASN A 79 -0.12 4.76 -21.99
C ASN A 79 0.08 4.91 -20.46
N LYS A 80 -0.91 4.53 -19.65
CA LYS A 80 -0.81 4.57 -18.19
C LYS A 80 -0.75 3.16 -17.61
N LEU A 81 0.35 2.87 -16.93
CA LEU A 81 0.48 1.65 -16.14
C LEU A 81 -0.44 1.73 -14.90
N PRO A 82 -1.28 0.71 -14.64
CA PRO A 82 -1.99 0.61 -13.37
C PRO A 82 -0.98 0.54 -12.22
N ALA A 83 -1.27 1.23 -11.12
CA ALA A 83 -0.38 1.29 -9.96
C ALA A 83 -1.17 1.25 -8.65
N GLY A 84 -0.69 0.48 -7.68
CA GLY A 84 -1.26 0.38 -6.34
C GLY A 84 -0.46 1.18 -5.31
N GLY A 85 -1.12 1.44 -4.19
CA GLY A 85 -0.49 1.87 -2.94
C GLY A 85 -1.00 1.04 -1.75
N VAL A 86 -0.60 1.42 -0.55
CA VAL A 86 -0.97 0.74 0.71
C VAL A 86 -2.49 0.55 0.81
N GLY A 87 -2.94 -0.66 1.09
CA GLY A 87 -4.35 -1.04 1.19
C GLY A 87 -5.03 -1.44 -0.13
N ASP A 88 -4.38 -1.28 -1.29
CA ASP A 88 -4.96 -1.75 -2.55
C ASP A 88 -4.77 -3.26 -2.72
N MET A 89 -5.81 -3.92 -3.25
CA MET A 89 -5.72 -5.32 -3.69
C MET A 89 -5.12 -5.40 -5.10
N VAL A 90 -4.11 -6.24 -5.25
CA VAL A 90 -3.41 -6.52 -6.51
C VAL A 90 -3.50 -8.00 -6.86
N MET A 91 -3.44 -8.33 -8.14
CA MET A 91 -3.15 -9.69 -8.57
C MET A 91 -1.65 -9.86 -8.68
N ALA A 92 -1.12 -10.88 -8.02
CA ALA A 92 0.32 -11.13 -7.96
C ALA A 92 0.67 -12.60 -8.23
N THR A 93 1.92 -12.82 -8.66
CA THR A 93 2.53 -14.15 -8.73
C THR A 93 3.72 -14.24 -7.80
N VAL A 94 3.97 -15.43 -7.25
CA VAL A 94 5.15 -15.67 -6.43
C VAL A 94 6.35 -15.95 -7.34
N LYS A 95 7.37 -15.10 -7.29
CA LYS A 95 8.62 -15.30 -8.06
C LYS A 95 9.60 -16.21 -7.32
N LYS A 96 9.76 -15.98 -6.02
CA LYS A 96 10.62 -16.74 -5.10
C LYS A 96 9.79 -17.21 -3.92
N GLY A 97 9.91 -18.49 -3.54
CA GLY A 97 9.12 -19.11 -2.46
C GLY A 97 8.87 -20.60 -2.70
N LYS A 98 7.95 -21.19 -1.92
CA LYS A 98 7.51 -22.58 -2.05
C LYS A 98 7.06 -22.89 -3.50
N PRO A 99 7.49 -24.02 -4.11
CA PRO A 99 7.11 -24.38 -5.48
C PRO A 99 5.61 -24.41 -5.74
N GLU A 100 4.81 -24.84 -4.76
CA GLU A 100 3.34 -24.95 -4.84
C GLU A 100 2.61 -23.61 -5.06
N LEU A 101 3.22 -22.51 -4.61
CA LEU A 101 2.69 -21.15 -4.72
C LEU A 101 3.17 -20.44 -5.99
N ARG A 102 4.24 -20.94 -6.61
CA ARG A 102 4.79 -20.37 -7.84
C ARG A 102 3.88 -20.73 -9.02
N LYS A 103 3.98 -19.95 -10.10
CA LYS A 103 3.20 -20.11 -11.34
C LYS A 103 1.67 -20.00 -11.20
N LYS A 104 1.16 -19.63 -10.02
CA LYS A 104 -0.26 -19.34 -9.77
C LYS A 104 -0.46 -17.84 -9.58
N VAL A 105 -1.54 -17.32 -10.15
CA VAL A 105 -1.99 -15.94 -9.91
C VAL A 105 -2.86 -15.95 -8.66
N MET A 106 -2.52 -15.12 -7.68
CA MET A 106 -3.25 -15.01 -6.42
C MET A 106 -3.48 -13.52 -6.10
N PRO A 107 -4.59 -13.17 -5.44
CA PRO A 107 -4.75 -11.83 -4.92
C PRO A 107 -3.79 -11.58 -3.74
N ALA A 108 -3.33 -10.36 -3.63
CA ALA A 108 -2.49 -9.89 -2.54
C ALA A 108 -2.89 -8.46 -2.17
N VAL A 109 -2.65 -8.05 -0.93
CA VAL A 109 -2.86 -6.67 -0.46
C VAL A 109 -1.52 -6.03 -0.16
N ILE A 110 -1.32 -4.80 -0.61
CA ILE A 110 -0.11 -4.02 -0.33
C ILE A 110 -0.22 -3.49 1.11
N ILE A 111 0.73 -3.84 1.98
CA ILE A 111 0.73 -3.42 3.40
C ILE A 111 1.73 -2.30 3.69
N ARG A 112 2.78 -2.19 2.87
CA ARG A 112 3.87 -1.22 3.02
C ARG A 112 4.31 -0.71 1.67
N GLN A 113 4.61 0.59 1.59
CA GLN A 113 5.22 1.20 0.42
C GLN A 113 6.40 2.10 0.81
N ARG A 114 7.46 2.05 0.00
CA ARG A 114 8.64 2.91 0.12
C ARG A 114 8.42 4.32 -0.42
N LYS A 115 7.51 4.47 -1.39
CA LYS A 115 7.18 5.79 -1.94
C LYS A 115 6.41 6.60 -0.90
N ALA A 116 6.90 7.79 -0.54
CA ALA A 116 6.21 8.63 0.44
C ALA A 116 4.79 9.01 -0.01
N TRP A 117 3.85 9.02 0.93
CA TRP A 117 2.50 9.55 0.75
C TRP A 117 2.11 10.47 1.91
N ARG A 118 1.15 11.36 1.64
CA ARG A 118 0.65 12.33 2.60
C ARG A 118 -0.62 11.82 3.27
N ARG A 119 -0.68 11.92 4.60
CA ARG A 119 -1.88 11.70 5.40
C ARG A 119 -2.72 12.96 5.56
N ARG A 120 -3.95 12.79 6.08
CA ARG A 120 -4.90 13.90 6.29
C ARG A 120 -4.41 14.94 7.30
N ASP A 121 -3.62 14.51 8.28
CA ASP A 121 -2.91 15.37 9.25
C ASP A 121 -1.75 16.18 8.63
N GLY A 122 -1.41 15.94 7.36
CA GLY A 122 -0.34 16.64 6.65
C GLY A 122 1.03 15.98 6.76
N VAL A 123 1.16 14.90 7.52
CA VAL A 123 2.43 14.19 7.68
C VAL A 123 2.72 13.32 6.44
N PHE A 124 3.97 13.33 6.00
CA PHE A 124 4.46 12.42 4.96
C PHE A 124 5.08 11.19 5.62
N ILE A 125 4.65 10.01 5.19
CA ILE A 125 5.12 8.73 5.72
C ILE A 125 5.63 7.86 4.58
N TYR A 126 6.65 7.06 4.87
CA TYR A 126 7.18 6.03 4.00
C TYR A 126 7.70 4.86 4.83
N PHE A 127 7.71 3.67 4.25
CA PHE A 127 8.35 2.49 4.83
C PHE A 127 9.73 2.24 4.21
N GLU A 128 10.52 1.40 4.85
CA GLU A 128 11.83 0.98 4.35
C GLU A 128 11.70 0.16 3.06
N ASP A 129 10.75 -0.77 3.03
CA ASP A 129 10.52 -1.70 1.93
C ASP A 129 9.07 -1.66 1.39
N ASN A 130 8.91 -2.23 0.20
CA ASN A 130 7.60 -2.52 -0.36
C ASN A 130 7.23 -3.95 0.05
N ALA A 131 6.06 -4.13 0.66
CA ALA A 131 5.60 -5.45 1.07
C ALA A 131 4.10 -5.64 0.89
N GLY A 132 3.71 -6.90 0.68
CA GLY A 132 2.32 -7.31 0.62
C GLY A 132 2.09 -8.68 1.25
N VAL A 133 0.81 -8.99 1.47
CA VAL A 133 0.34 -10.26 2.02
C VAL A 133 -0.57 -10.95 1.02
N ILE A 134 -0.49 -12.27 0.91
CA ILE A 134 -1.36 -13.04 0.03
C ILE A 134 -2.72 -13.20 0.69
N VAL A 135 -3.78 -12.92 -0.07
CA VAL A 135 -5.16 -13.02 0.40
C VAL A 135 -5.99 -13.88 -0.55
N ASN A 136 -7.16 -14.28 -0.08
CA ASN A 136 -8.22 -14.84 -0.90
C ASN A 136 -9.02 -13.72 -1.57
N PRO A 137 -9.84 -14.02 -2.61
CA PRO A 137 -10.72 -13.03 -3.23
C PRO A 137 -11.69 -12.37 -2.25
N LYS A 138 -11.98 -13.02 -1.11
CA LYS A 138 -12.77 -12.50 0.00
C LYS A 138 -12.02 -11.54 0.92
N GLY A 139 -10.70 -11.37 0.78
CA GLY A 139 -9.90 -10.50 1.67
C GLY A 139 -9.32 -11.19 2.91
N GLU A 140 -9.55 -12.50 3.06
CA GLU A 140 -8.95 -13.29 4.14
C GLU A 140 -7.49 -13.61 3.82
N MET A 141 -6.61 -13.47 4.80
CA MET A 141 -5.20 -13.81 4.62
C MET A 141 -5.01 -15.32 4.46
N LYS A 142 -4.06 -15.69 3.59
CA LYS A 142 -3.62 -17.09 3.45
C LYS A 142 -2.64 -17.50 4.55
N GLY A 143 -1.77 -16.58 4.95
CA GLY A 143 -0.89 -16.75 6.11
C GLY A 143 -1.62 -16.47 7.42
N SER A 144 -1.01 -16.89 8.53
CA SER A 144 -1.56 -16.71 9.89
C SER A 144 -1.00 -15.47 10.60
N ALA A 145 0.19 -15.02 10.22
CA ALA A 145 0.90 -13.92 10.87
C ALA A 145 1.58 -13.01 9.85
N ILE A 146 1.70 -11.72 10.20
CA ILE A 146 2.41 -10.70 9.41
C ILE A 146 3.72 -10.34 10.10
N THR A 147 4.80 -10.28 9.32
CA THR A 147 6.12 -9.84 9.78
C THR A 147 6.28 -8.34 9.54
N GLY A 148 6.59 -7.60 10.61
CA GLY A 148 6.87 -6.16 10.54
C GLY A 148 5.62 -5.27 10.63
N PRO A 149 5.81 -3.95 10.48
CA PRO A 149 4.73 -2.99 10.63
C PRO A 149 3.77 -2.99 9.42
N VAL A 150 2.54 -2.60 9.66
CA VAL A 150 1.48 -2.44 8.64
C VAL A 150 1.03 -0.99 8.59
N GLY A 151 0.82 -0.43 7.40
CA GLY A 151 0.24 0.90 7.27
C GLY A 151 -1.19 0.97 7.78
N LYS A 152 -1.51 2.00 8.55
CA LYS A 152 -2.85 2.28 9.10
C LYS A 152 -3.93 2.23 8.03
N GLU A 153 -3.63 2.76 6.84
CA GLU A 153 -4.55 2.78 5.71
C GLU A 153 -4.91 1.38 5.21
N CYS A 154 -4.02 0.39 5.40
CA CYS A 154 -4.33 -1.00 5.12
C CYS A 154 -5.11 -1.63 6.27
N ALA A 155 -4.74 -1.35 7.53
CA ALA A 155 -5.42 -1.91 8.70
C ALA A 155 -6.90 -1.46 8.79
N ASP A 156 -7.18 -0.19 8.48
CA ASP A 156 -8.54 0.37 8.49
C ASP A 156 -9.45 -0.29 7.44
N LEU A 157 -8.88 -0.70 6.29
CA LEU A 157 -9.62 -1.32 5.18
C LEU A 157 -9.78 -2.84 5.33
N TRP A 158 -8.84 -3.51 5.98
CA TRP A 158 -8.73 -4.96 5.97
C TRP A 158 -8.71 -5.50 7.41
N PRO A 159 -9.87 -5.79 8.02
CA PRO A 159 -9.96 -6.20 9.42
C PRO A 159 -9.12 -7.44 9.74
N ARG A 160 -9.09 -8.43 8.83
CA ARG A 160 -8.29 -9.65 8.99
C ARG A 160 -6.79 -9.39 9.00
N ILE A 161 -6.32 -8.37 8.26
CA ILE A 161 -4.92 -7.96 8.25
C ILE A 161 -4.60 -7.21 9.54
N ALA A 162 -5.50 -6.32 9.99
CA ALA A 162 -5.35 -5.59 11.24
C ALA A 162 -5.21 -6.54 12.45
N SER A 163 -6.01 -7.60 12.51
CA SER A 163 -5.94 -8.59 13.61
C SER A 163 -4.63 -9.39 13.65
N CYS A 164 -3.97 -9.59 12.50
CA CYS A 164 -2.74 -10.37 12.39
C CYS A 164 -1.47 -9.50 12.41
N ALA A 165 -1.61 -8.18 12.49
CA ALA A 165 -0.51 -7.22 12.50
C ALA A 165 0.02 -7.01 13.92
N GLY A 166 1.34 -7.10 14.11
CA GLY A 166 1.97 -6.80 15.41
C GLY A 166 2.09 -5.30 15.69
N THR A 167 2.25 -4.48 14.66
CA THR A 167 2.36 -3.01 14.80
C THR A 167 1.70 -2.33 13.61
N VAL A 168 0.86 -1.34 13.89
CA VAL A 168 0.19 -0.52 12.89
C VAL A 168 0.72 0.91 12.99
N VAL A 169 1.11 1.49 11.86
CA VAL A 169 1.70 2.83 11.74
C VAL A 169 0.85 3.70 10.87
#